data_AF-A0A2X3VFV6-F1
#
_entry.id   AF-A0A2X3VFV6-F1
#
_cell.length_a   1.000
_cell.length_b   1.000
_cell.length_c   1.000
_cell.angle_alpha   90.00
_cell.angle_beta   90.00
_cell.angle_gamma   90.00
#
_symmetry.space_group_name_H-M   'P 1'
#
loop_
_entity.id
_entity.type
_entity.pdbx_description
1 polymer ?
#
loop_
_entity_poly.entity_id
_entity_poly.type
_entity_poly.pdbx_seq_one_letter_code
_entity_poly.pdbx_strand_id
1 'polypeptide(L)'
;MTQHATITNTRTGQNAKFSLPFPIHQLSKIGVGENFEGELYVDGDDDTFGFGVDGYLTVEELREYLKDYENRQNPYHFDYMMLGRLRADCDYFLGHGGRYEGRLWAGNVPDQIAEMKKLWKKFPEGQKPEWLTWEEILQYERRMTEEDK
;
A
#
# COMPACT_ATOMS: atom_id res chain seq x y z
N MET A 1 -19.27 -1.37 -1.14
CA MET A 1 -20.12 -1.08 0.03
C MET A 1 -19.30 -0.22 0.96
N THR A 2 -19.88 0.82 1.54
CA THR A 2 -19.16 1.65 2.52
C THR A 2 -18.95 0.83 3.79
N GLN A 3 -17.69 0.62 4.18
CA GLN A 3 -17.36 -0.08 5.43
C GLN A 3 -17.39 0.89 6.60
N HIS A 4 -17.57 0.37 7.81
CA HIS A 4 -17.68 1.20 9.00
C HIS A 4 -16.82 0.68 10.14
N ALA A 5 -16.46 1.58 11.05
CA ALA A 5 -15.83 1.25 12.32
C ALA A 5 -16.51 2.00 13.46
N THR A 6 -16.70 1.31 14.58
CA THR A 6 -17.08 1.89 15.86
C THR A 6 -15.81 2.22 16.63
N ILE A 7 -15.62 3.49 16.97
CA ILE A 7 -14.46 3.97 17.71
C ILE A 7 -14.90 4.29 19.12
N THR A 8 -14.21 3.72 20.10
CA THR A 8 -14.48 3.91 21.53
C THR A 8 -13.31 4.64 22.18
N ASN A 9 -13.60 5.76 22.83
CA ASN A 9 -12.68 6.45 23.71
C ASN A 9 -12.54 5.64 25.01
N THR A 10 -11.39 5.00 25.22
CA THR A 10 -11.16 4.11 26.38
C THR A 10 -11.18 4.86 27.72
N ARG A 11 -10.92 6.17 27.73
CA ARG A 11 -10.93 6.98 28.96
C ARG A 11 -12.33 7.36 29.42
N THR A 12 -13.25 7.62 28.49
CA THR A 12 -14.61 8.09 28.82
C THR A 12 -15.68 7.03 28.59
N GLY A 13 -15.36 5.96 27.86
CA GLY A 13 -16.32 4.95 27.38
C GLY A 13 -17.24 5.44 26.27
N GLN A 14 -17.12 6.70 25.82
CA GLN A 14 -17.92 7.23 24.72
C GLN A 14 -17.50 6.58 23.42
N ASN A 15 -18.48 6.19 22.60
CA ASN A 15 -18.23 5.60 21.29
C ASN A 15 -19.16 6.18 20.22
N ALA A 16 -18.73 6.06 18.97
CA ALA A 16 -19.52 6.43 17.81
C ALA A 16 -19.12 5.59 16.59
N LYS A 17 -20.07 5.42 15.67
CA LYS A 17 -19.86 4.72 14.40
C LYS A 17 -19.47 5.71 13.30
N PHE A 18 -18.45 5.37 12.53
CA PHE A 18 -17.90 6.18 11.44
C PHE A 18 -17.82 5.35 10.16
N SER A 19 -18.02 6.00 9.02
CA SER A 19 -17.78 5.40 7.70
C SER A 19 -16.30 5.53 7.34
N LEU A 20 -15.70 4.47 6.82
CA LEU A 20 -14.27 4.45 6.45
C LEU A 20 -14.04 4.96 5.02
N PRO A 21 -12.94 5.72 4.77
CA PRO A 21 -12.15 6.43 5.79
C PRO A 21 -12.89 7.68 6.29
N PHE A 22 -12.54 8.17 7.47
CA PHE A 22 -13.06 9.42 8.02
C PHE A 22 -11.91 10.31 8.51
N PRO A 23 -12.07 11.65 8.52
CA PRO A 23 -11.05 12.53 9.06
C PRO A 23 -11.06 12.53 10.59
N ILE A 24 -9.86 12.51 11.20
CA ILE A 24 -9.64 12.39 12.65
C ILE A 24 -10.42 13.44 13.48
N HIS A 25 -10.60 14.66 12.97
CA HIS A 25 -11.34 15.71 13.70
C HIS A 25 -12.80 15.32 14.04
N GLN A 26 -13.38 14.34 13.34
CA GLN A 26 -14.73 13.83 13.66
C GLN A 26 -14.78 13.07 15.00
N LEU A 27 -13.64 12.63 15.54
CA LEU A 27 -13.56 11.99 16.86
C LEU A 27 -13.89 12.95 18.02
N SER A 28 -13.97 14.26 17.75
CA SER A 28 -14.49 15.25 18.71
C SER A 28 -15.88 14.88 19.24
N LYS A 29 -16.69 14.13 18.47
CA LYS A 29 -18.00 13.59 18.86
C LYS A 29 -17.94 12.67 20.09
N ILE A 30 -16.79 12.04 20.33
CA ILE A 30 -16.55 11.13 21.47
C ILE A 30 -15.52 11.72 22.45
N GLY A 31 -15.32 13.04 22.41
CA GLY A 31 -14.41 13.76 23.30
C GLY A 31 -12.92 13.53 23.00
N VAL A 32 -12.57 13.10 21.80
CA VAL A 32 -11.19 12.86 21.36
C VAL A 32 -10.75 14.00 20.44
N GLY A 33 -9.75 14.76 20.87
CA GLY A 33 -9.12 15.82 20.09
C GLY A 33 -7.78 15.39 19.50
N GLU A 34 -7.12 16.31 18.78
CA GLU A 34 -5.81 16.03 18.15
C GLU A 34 -4.70 15.70 19.16
N ASN A 35 -4.76 16.29 20.36
CA ASN A 35 -3.79 16.07 21.44
C ASN A 35 -4.24 14.99 22.44
N PHE A 36 -5.09 14.05 22.01
CA PHE A 36 -5.56 12.99 22.90
C PHE A 36 -4.43 11.98 23.17
N GLU A 37 -3.90 11.99 24.39
CA GLU A 37 -2.87 11.06 24.84
C GLU A 37 -3.49 9.79 25.43
N GLY A 38 -4.14 8.97 24.60
CA GLY A 38 -4.73 7.71 25.04
C GLY A 38 -5.02 6.76 23.89
N GLU A 39 -5.51 5.58 24.24
CA GLU A 39 -5.88 4.56 23.27
C GLU A 39 -7.37 4.65 22.92
N LEU A 40 -7.68 4.29 21.70
CA LEU A 40 -9.02 4.15 21.14
C LEU A 40 -9.20 2.67 20.84
N TYR A 41 -10.33 2.11 21.23
CA TYR A 41 -10.70 0.77 20.78
C TYR A 41 -11.47 0.89 19.46
N VAL A 42 -11.00 0.18 18.44
CA VAL A 42 -11.52 0.18 17.07
C VAL A 42 -12.14 -1.17 16.77
N ASP A 43 -13.45 -1.17 16.54
CA ASP A 43 -14.23 -2.36 16.18
C ASP A 43 -14.95 -2.10 14.85
N GLY A 44 -14.48 -2.70 13.77
CA GLY A 44 -14.94 -2.38 12.42
C GLY A 44 -15.06 -3.59 11.50
N ASP A 45 -15.71 -3.34 10.35
CA ASP A 45 -15.88 -4.35 9.30
C ASP A 45 -14.54 -4.73 8.63
N ASP A 46 -13.59 -3.79 8.64
CA ASP A 46 -12.25 -3.94 8.07
C ASP A 46 -11.27 -4.28 9.20
N ASP A 47 -10.42 -5.28 8.97
CA ASP A 47 -9.32 -5.61 9.87
C ASP A 47 -8.38 -4.41 9.98
N THR A 48 -7.81 -4.18 11.17
CA THR A 48 -6.81 -3.12 11.37
C THR A 48 -5.44 -3.52 10.84
N PHE A 49 -5.28 -4.72 10.25
CA PHE A 49 -4.06 -5.18 9.56
C PHE A 49 -2.77 -5.03 10.41
N GLY A 50 -2.89 -5.21 11.73
CA GLY A 50 -1.78 -5.11 12.67
C GLY A 50 -1.44 -3.70 13.15
N PHE A 51 -2.28 -2.69 12.85
CA PHE A 51 -2.22 -1.40 13.52
C PHE A 51 -2.79 -1.52 14.94
N GLY A 52 -2.00 -1.14 15.94
CA GLY A 52 -2.35 -1.28 17.35
C GLY A 52 -2.28 -2.71 17.88
N VAL A 53 -2.53 -2.87 19.18
CA VAL A 53 -2.55 -4.18 19.86
C VAL A 53 -4.01 -4.60 20.03
N ASP A 54 -4.41 -5.75 19.49
CA ASP A 54 -5.74 -6.35 19.71
C ASP A 54 -6.93 -5.37 19.51
N GLY A 55 -6.82 -4.42 18.57
CA GLY A 55 -7.84 -3.41 18.27
C GLY A 55 -7.73 -2.10 19.06
N TYR A 56 -6.70 -1.92 19.89
CA TYR A 56 -6.39 -0.69 20.61
C TYR A 56 -5.35 0.14 19.87
N LEU A 57 -5.72 1.34 19.45
CA LEU A 57 -4.90 2.25 18.64
C LEU A 57 -4.80 3.62 19.31
N THR A 58 -3.62 4.20 19.35
CA THR A 58 -3.44 5.65 19.56
C THR A 58 -4.06 6.44 18.40
N VAL A 59 -4.24 7.76 18.58
CA VAL A 59 -4.72 8.63 17.49
C VAL A 59 -3.80 8.59 16.28
N GLU A 60 -2.49 8.44 16.49
CA GLU A 60 -1.53 8.37 15.41
C GLU A 60 -1.61 7.04 14.66
N GLU A 61 -1.68 5.90 15.36
CA GLU A 61 -1.90 4.60 14.71
C GLU A 61 -3.23 4.56 13.96
N LEU A 62 -4.29 5.17 14.51
CA LEU A 62 -5.58 5.27 13.82
C LEU A 62 -5.46 6.13 12.54
N ARG A 63 -4.67 7.20 12.57
CA ARG A 63 -4.41 8.04 11.39
C ARG A 63 -3.67 7.26 10.31
N GLU A 64 -2.66 6.48 10.69
CA GLU A 64 -1.92 5.61 9.77
C GLU A 64 -2.81 4.53 9.18
N TYR A 65 -3.62 3.86 10.01
CA TYR A 65 -4.62 2.89 9.57
C TYR A 65 -5.59 3.50 8.54
N LEU A 66 -6.13 4.68 8.79
CA LEU A 66 -7.07 5.33 7.87
C LEU A 66 -6.41 5.72 6.54
N LYS A 67 -5.15 6.14 6.59
CA LYS A 67 -4.35 6.41 5.38
C LYS A 67 -4.06 5.13 4.60
N ASP A 68 -3.72 4.04 5.28
CA ASP A 68 -3.57 2.73 4.65
C ASP A 68 -4.88 2.26 4.01
N TYR A 69 -6.00 2.37 4.73
CA TYR A 69 -7.33 2.06 4.21
C TYR A 69 -7.62 2.81 2.91
N GLU A 70 -7.38 4.13 2.88
CA GLU A 70 -7.55 4.96 1.69
C GLU A 70 -6.66 4.48 0.53
N ASN A 71 -5.40 4.14 0.82
CA ASN A 71 -4.48 3.58 -0.18
C ASN A 71 -4.96 2.23 -0.72
N ARG A 72 -5.57 1.37 0.12
CA ARG A 72 -6.16 0.09 -0.30
C ARG A 72 -7.41 0.27 -1.16
N GLN A 73 -8.14 1.38 -0.98
CA GLN A 73 -9.26 1.73 -1.86
C GLN A 73 -8.82 2.30 -3.20
N ASN A 74 -7.53 2.64 -3.38
CA ASN A 74 -7.02 3.07 -4.69
C ASN A 74 -7.22 1.93 -5.71
N PRO A 75 -7.93 2.17 -6.83
CA PRO A 75 -8.18 1.13 -7.83
C PRO A 75 -6.90 0.53 -8.43
N TYR A 76 -5.78 1.26 -8.31
CA TYR A 76 -4.47 0.86 -8.79
C TYR A 76 -3.58 0.23 -7.70
N HIS A 77 -4.07 0.04 -6.47
CA HIS A 77 -3.29 -0.49 -5.34
C HIS A 77 -2.56 -1.80 -5.69
N PHE A 78 -3.30 -2.79 -6.21
CA PHE A 78 -2.73 -4.07 -6.60
C PHE A 78 -1.79 -3.98 -7.82
N ASP A 79 -2.11 -3.11 -8.78
CA ASP A 79 -1.25 -2.85 -9.94
C ASP A 79 0.10 -2.23 -9.47
N TYR A 80 0.06 -1.35 -8.47
CA TYR A 80 1.24 -0.74 -7.83
C TYR A 80 2.11 -1.78 -7.13
N MET A 81 1.50 -2.64 -6.30
CA MET A 81 2.20 -3.74 -5.62
C MET A 81 2.83 -4.71 -6.62
N MET A 82 2.08 -5.07 -7.67
CA MET A 82 2.57 -5.96 -8.71
C MET A 82 3.77 -5.34 -9.44
N LEU A 83 3.70 -4.07 -9.83
CA LEU A 83 4.84 -3.41 -10.48
C LEU A 83 6.09 -3.39 -9.57
N GLY A 84 5.91 -3.16 -8.27
CA GLY A 84 7.00 -3.22 -7.29
C GLY A 84 7.62 -4.62 -7.23
N ARG A 85 6.79 -5.68 -7.25
CA ARG A 85 7.26 -7.07 -7.32
C ARG A 85 8.04 -7.33 -8.61
N LEU A 86 7.52 -6.91 -9.77
CA LEU A 86 8.19 -7.13 -11.05
C LEU A 86 9.57 -6.45 -11.11
N ARG A 87 9.67 -5.24 -10.55
CA ARG A 87 10.95 -4.53 -10.41
C ARG A 87 11.93 -5.32 -9.54
N ALA A 88 11.49 -5.81 -8.38
CA ALA A 88 12.34 -6.59 -7.48
C ALA A 88 12.86 -7.88 -8.14
N ASP A 89 12.02 -8.54 -8.97
CA ASP A 89 12.45 -9.69 -9.77
C ASP A 89 13.53 -9.29 -10.80
N CYS A 90 13.43 -8.12 -11.43
CA CYS A 90 14.45 -7.60 -12.34
C CYS A 90 15.77 -7.27 -11.61
N ASP A 91 15.70 -6.64 -10.44
CA ASP A 91 16.86 -6.37 -9.59
C ASP A 91 17.55 -7.66 -9.18
N TYR A 92 16.77 -8.67 -8.79
CA TYR A 92 17.29 -9.99 -8.47
C TYR A 92 17.94 -10.65 -9.68
N PHE A 93 17.25 -10.69 -10.84
CA PHE A 93 17.76 -11.29 -12.08
C PHE A 93 19.12 -10.71 -12.49
N LEU A 94 19.27 -9.38 -12.42
CA LEU A 94 20.50 -8.66 -12.78
C LEU A 94 21.59 -8.68 -11.71
N GLY A 95 21.24 -9.04 -10.47
CA GLY A 95 22.17 -9.17 -9.35
C GLY A 95 22.43 -10.63 -9.00
N HIS A 96 21.80 -11.08 -7.92
CA HIS A 96 22.06 -12.40 -7.31
C HIS A 96 21.33 -13.58 -7.98
N GLY A 97 20.46 -13.31 -8.95
CA GLY A 97 19.62 -14.30 -9.63
C GLY A 97 20.31 -15.06 -10.75
N GLY A 98 21.56 -14.69 -11.08
CA GLY A 98 22.34 -15.36 -12.12
C GLY A 98 21.65 -15.37 -13.48
N ARG A 99 20.84 -14.35 -13.77
CA ARG A 99 20.05 -14.23 -15.00
C ARG A 99 19.13 -15.43 -15.28
N TYR A 100 18.70 -16.15 -14.24
CA TYR A 100 17.81 -17.29 -14.40
C TYR A 100 16.35 -16.83 -14.52
N GLU A 101 15.79 -16.93 -15.72
CA GLU A 101 14.42 -16.47 -16.04
C GLU A 101 13.32 -17.17 -15.23
N GLY A 102 13.55 -18.40 -14.76
CA GLY A 102 12.57 -19.14 -13.95
C GLY A 102 12.28 -18.51 -12.58
N ARG A 103 13.00 -17.43 -12.20
CA ARG A 103 12.73 -16.62 -11.01
C ARG A 103 11.91 -15.36 -11.29
N LEU A 104 11.75 -14.99 -12.56
CA LEU A 104 10.88 -13.89 -12.96
C LEU A 104 9.42 -14.31 -12.79
N TRP A 105 8.58 -13.42 -12.29
CA TRP A 105 7.14 -13.65 -12.20
C TRP A 105 6.52 -14.07 -13.54
N ALA A 106 6.93 -13.45 -14.64
CA ALA A 106 6.43 -13.79 -15.98
C ALA A 106 7.10 -15.03 -16.61
N GLY A 107 8.16 -15.56 -15.98
CA GLY A 107 8.89 -16.74 -16.47
C GLY A 107 9.84 -16.50 -17.64
N ASN A 108 9.87 -15.29 -18.22
CA ASN A 108 10.86 -14.87 -19.23
C ASN A 108 11.02 -13.34 -19.24
N VAL A 109 12.14 -12.85 -19.79
CA VAL A 109 12.44 -11.41 -19.83
C VAL A 109 11.44 -10.59 -20.66
N PRO A 110 11.08 -10.98 -21.91
CA PRO A 110 10.14 -10.20 -22.72
C PRO A 110 8.79 -9.95 -22.04
N ASP A 111 8.17 -10.98 -21.47
CA ASP A 111 6.86 -10.88 -20.83
C ASP A 111 6.93 -10.10 -19.51
N GLN A 112 8.03 -10.24 -18.75
CA GLN A 112 8.27 -9.47 -17.53
C GLN A 112 8.26 -7.97 -17.84
N ILE A 113 9.06 -7.56 -18.83
CA ILE A 113 9.17 -6.15 -19.24
C ILE A 113 7.86 -5.65 -19.85
N ALA A 114 7.20 -6.48 -20.67
CA ALA A 114 5.91 -6.12 -21.27
C ALA A 114 4.85 -5.82 -20.19
N GLU A 115 4.77 -6.66 -19.15
CA GLU A 115 3.83 -6.44 -18.05
C GLU A 115 4.21 -5.21 -17.22
N MET A 116 5.51 -4.99 -16.94
CA MET A 116 5.97 -3.76 -16.27
C MET A 116 5.53 -2.51 -17.03
N LYS A 117 5.76 -2.47 -18.35
CA LYS A 117 5.36 -1.35 -19.22
C LYS A 117 3.85 -1.16 -19.23
N LYS A 118 3.08 -2.25 -19.27
CA LYS A 118 1.62 -2.24 -19.25
C LYS A 118 1.10 -1.67 -17.93
N LEU A 119 1.58 -2.16 -16.79
CA LEU A 119 1.19 -1.66 -15.47
C LEU A 119 1.56 -0.19 -15.29
N TRP A 120 2.81 0.18 -15.60
CA TRP A 120 3.26 1.57 -15.46
C TRP A 120 2.38 2.54 -16.26
N LYS A 121 1.97 2.17 -17.48
CA LYS A 121 1.08 2.97 -18.33
C LYS A 121 -0.35 3.11 -17.79
N LYS A 122 -0.84 2.17 -16.99
CA LYS A 122 -2.19 2.25 -16.40
C LYS A 122 -2.32 3.40 -15.40
N PHE A 123 -1.24 3.73 -14.69
CA PHE A 123 -1.31 4.77 -13.67
C PHE A 123 -1.47 6.17 -14.27
N PRO A 124 -2.33 7.01 -13.70
CA PRO A 124 -2.41 8.43 -14.03
C PRO A 124 -1.07 9.16 -13.84
N GLU A 125 -0.86 10.28 -14.55
CA GLU A 125 0.41 11.03 -14.51
C GLU A 125 0.83 11.46 -13.10
N GLY A 126 -0.12 11.99 -12.30
CA GLY A 126 0.12 12.37 -10.91
C GLY A 126 0.17 11.20 -9.92
N GLN A 127 0.00 9.97 -10.41
CA GLN A 127 0.06 8.74 -9.62
C GLN A 127 1.06 7.77 -10.25
N LYS A 128 2.12 8.26 -10.89
CA LYS A 128 3.26 7.41 -11.28
C LYS A 128 4.15 7.12 -10.08
N PRO A 129 4.73 5.91 -9.97
CA PRO A 129 5.66 5.60 -8.89
C PRO A 129 6.91 6.46 -8.99
N GLU A 130 7.28 7.14 -7.89
CA GLU A 130 8.55 7.89 -7.81
C GLU A 130 9.79 6.97 -7.84
N TRP A 131 9.60 5.70 -7.47
CA TRP A 131 10.66 4.71 -7.36
C TRP A 131 10.92 3.90 -8.65
N LEU A 132 10.16 4.15 -9.73
CA LEU A 132 10.36 3.52 -11.03
C LEU A 132 9.87 4.40 -12.18
N THR A 133 10.83 4.99 -12.87
CA THR A 133 10.63 5.77 -14.10
C THR A 133 10.46 4.89 -15.32
N TRP A 134 9.90 5.46 -16.39
CA TRP A 134 9.79 4.77 -17.68
C TRP A 134 11.17 4.41 -18.25
N GLU A 135 12.14 5.32 -18.09
CA GLU A 135 13.53 5.15 -18.54
C GLU A 135 14.22 3.99 -17.81
N GLU A 136 13.96 3.80 -16.53
CA GLU A 136 14.45 2.66 -15.75
C GLU A 136 13.85 1.33 -16.24
N ILE A 137 12.56 1.29 -16.60
CA ILE A 137 11.96 0.10 -17.24
C ILE A 137 12.67 -0.23 -18.56
N LEU A 138 12.96 0.78 -19.38
CA LEU A 138 13.73 0.59 -20.61
C LEU A 138 15.18 0.17 -20.34
N GLN A 139 15.76 0.59 -19.23
CA GLN A 139 17.10 0.16 -18.82
C GLN A 139 17.11 -1.30 -18.37
N TYR A 140 16.09 -1.76 -17.62
CA TYR A 140 15.91 -3.17 -17.31
C TYR A 140 15.82 -4.00 -18.59
N GLU A 141 15.00 -3.57 -19.55
CA GLU A 141 14.84 -4.25 -20.84
C GLU A 141 16.18 -4.46 -21.56
N ARG A 142 17.01 -3.41 -21.67
CA ARG A 142 18.33 -3.52 -22.29
C ARG A 142 19.25 -4.47 -21.53
N ARG A 143 19.41 -4.25 -20.22
CA ARG A 143 20.37 -5.02 -19.39
C ARG A 143 19.99 -6.49 -19.28
N MET A 144 18.70 -6.80 -19.25
CA MET A 144 18.24 -8.19 -19.12
C MET A 144 18.31 -8.96 -20.43
N THR A 145 18.34 -8.27 -21.57
CA THR A 145 18.44 -8.89 -22.91
C THR A 145 19.88 -8.95 -23.44
N GLU A 146 20.78 -8.10 -22.96
CA GLU A 146 22.22 -8.21 -23.22
C GLU A 146 22.76 -9.45 -22.50
N GLU A 147 23.28 -10.47 -23.19
CA GLU A 147 24.04 -11.54 -22.54
C GLU A 147 25.32 -10.96 -21.91
N ASP A 148 25.71 -11.43 -20.71
CA ASP A 148 27.00 -11.09 -20.12
C ASP A 148 28.10 -11.61 -21.07
N LYS A 149 28.73 -10.69 -21.82
CA LYS A 149 29.86 -11.00 -22.71
C LYS A 149 31.14 -11.26 -21.93
#